data_AF-A0A971AD89-F1
#
_entry.id   AF-A0A971AD89-F1
#
_cell.length_a   1.000
_cell.length_b   1.000
_cell.length_c   1.000
_cell.angle_alpha   90.00
_cell.angle_beta   90.00
_cell.angle_gamma   90.00
#
_symmetry.space_group_name_H-M   'P 1'
#
loop_
_entity.id
_entity.type
_entity.pdbx_description
1 polymer ?
#
loop_
_entity_poly.entity_id
_entity_poly.type
_entity_poly.pdbx_seq_one_letter_code
_entity_poly.pdbx_strand_id
1 'polypeptide(L)'
;MERLRQEMSEYYDAYRLAKAESFPNLTLRRGILEAMDEFLASHPDCHPSLLKARLHEEMAERFEPVIFRHSPFFFEMGLRYAENWGTPNAGAERHVGAWMRDRRLQELRPVHPEYELIQLHQGYNADSPFHLWNIHEGFDCDHHCLGYTHLLEVGVNGILAEIEERQARPCTPHQAANLEAMARSCRAMLRVAERFGERARELLAEETDPHARACLTRIAETAGRIPAEPPRTFYEGLAMLWFLREVAATLEGVG
;
A
#
# COMPACT_ATOMS: atom_id res chain seq x y z
N MET A 1 -1.33 0.84 27.02
CA MET A 1 -1.60 -0.53 26.52
C MET A 1 -3.09 -0.83 26.40
N GLU A 2 -3.92 -0.65 27.44
CA GLU A 2 -5.38 -0.93 27.34
C GLU A 2 -6.07 -0.13 26.25
N ARG A 3 -5.87 1.20 26.24
CA ARG A 3 -6.48 2.09 25.24
C ARG A 3 -6.04 1.77 23.80
N LEU A 4 -4.75 1.48 23.59
CA LEU A 4 -4.26 1.05 22.28
C LEU A 4 -4.94 -0.25 21.83
N ARG A 5 -5.09 -1.22 22.74
CA ARG A 5 -5.80 -2.47 22.42
C ARG A 5 -7.23 -2.19 22.00
N GLN A 6 -7.92 -1.30 22.72
CA GLN A 6 -9.26 -0.89 22.37
C GLN A 6 -9.33 -0.22 20.98
N GLU A 7 -8.45 0.74 20.69
CA GLU A 7 -8.38 1.42 19.38
C GLU A 7 -8.15 0.42 18.23
N MET A 8 -7.23 -0.53 18.43
CA MET A 8 -6.95 -1.58 17.44
C MET A 8 -8.13 -2.53 17.29
N SER A 9 -8.74 -2.99 18.39
CA SER A 9 -9.91 -3.87 18.33
C SER A 9 -11.07 -3.19 17.61
N GLU A 10 -11.41 -1.94 17.94
CA GLU A 10 -12.49 -1.20 17.27
C GLU A 10 -12.26 -1.11 15.75
N TYR A 11 -11.02 -0.88 15.32
CA TYR A 11 -10.69 -0.83 13.90
C TYR A 11 -10.71 -2.20 13.23
N TYR A 12 -9.98 -3.18 13.75
CA TYR A 12 -9.83 -4.50 13.10
C TYR A 12 -11.10 -5.35 13.21
N ASP A 13 -11.87 -5.23 14.29
CA ASP A 13 -13.15 -5.93 14.43
C ASP A 13 -14.18 -5.41 13.43
N ALA A 14 -14.10 -4.14 13.00
CA ALA A 14 -14.93 -3.64 11.90
C ALA A 14 -14.65 -4.40 10.60
N TYR A 15 -13.41 -4.80 10.32
CA TYR A 15 -13.11 -5.63 9.14
C TYR A 15 -13.54 -7.10 9.30
N ARG A 16 -13.48 -7.65 10.53
CA ARG A 16 -13.78 -9.07 10.80
C ARG A 16 -15.27 -9.35 10.96
N LEU A 17 -15.99 -8.45 11.62
CA LEU A 17 -17.36 -8.69 12.11
C LEU A 17 -18.41 -7.87 11.38
N ALA A 18 -18.01 -6.78 10.71
CA ALA A 18 -18.94 -5.90 10.03
C ALA A 18 -19.04 -6.20 8.53
N LYS A 19 -20.12 -5.70 7.92
CA LYS A 19 -20.32 -5.82 6.47
C LYS A 19 -19.40 -4.83 5.73
N ALA A 20 -19.07 -5.17 4.49
CA ALA A 20 -18.16 -4.40 3.64
C ALA A 20 -18.47 -2.90 3.59
N GLU A 21 -19.74 -2.51 3.67
CA GLU A 21 -20.20 -1.12 3.61
C GLU A 21 -19.71 -0.23 4.76
N SER A 22 -19.22 -0.84 5.85
CA SER A 22 -18.68 -0.15 7.02
C SER A 22 -17.16 -0.05 7.04
N PHE A 23 -16.48 -0.56 6.00
CA PHE A 23 -15.03 -0.55 5.96
C PHE A 23 -14.49 0.89 5.83
N PRO A 24 -13.46 1.25 6.61
CA PRO A 24 -12.73 2.49 6.44
C PRO A 24 -12.33 2.74 4.99
N ASN A 25 -12.41 4.00 4.57
CA ASN A 25 -12.04 4.47 3.24
C ASN A 25 -12.77 3.78 2.08
N LEU A 26 -13.88 3.04 2.28
CA LEU A 26 -14.57 2.33 1.20
C LEU A 26 -14.92 3.22 0.00
N THR A 27 -15.52 4.39 0.24
CA THR A 27 -15.84 5.35 -0.81
C THR A 27 -14.58 5.85 -1.53
N LEU A 28 -13.50 6.09 -0.79
CA LEU A 28 -12.22 6.52 -1.35
C LEU A 28 -11.59 5.41 -2.20
N ARG A 29 -11.67 4.15 -1.76
CA ARG A 29 -11.20 2.98 -2.51
C ARG A 29 -11.91 2.90 -3.86
N ARG A 30 -13.25 2.99 -3.88
CA ARG A 30 -14.04 2.99 -5.12
C ARG A 30 -13.67 4.17 -6.04
N GLY A 31 -13.56 5.36 -5.48
CA GLY A 31 -13.16 6.55 -6.23
C GLY A 31 -11.75 6.47 -6.85
N ILE A 32 -10.81 5.77 -6.21
CA ILE A 32 -9.49 5.50 -6.80
C ILE A 32 -9.61 4.54 -7.99
N LEU A 33 -10.39 3.46 -7.85
CA LEU A 33 -10.59 2.47 -8.92
C LEU A 33 -11.28 3.12 -10.14
N GLU A 34 -12.31 3.94 -9.92
CA GLU A 34 -13.00 4.71 -10.96
C GLU A 34 -12.03 5.68 -11.66
N ALA A 35 -11.22 6.42 -10.91
CA ALA A 35 -10.23 7.33 -11.49
C ALA A 35 -9.19 6.60 -12.36
N MET A 36 -8.77 5.40 -11.97
CA MET A 36 -7.86 4.58 -12.75
C MET A 36 -8.51 4.05 -14.03
N ASP A 37 -9.79 3.68 -13.97
CA ASP A 37 -10.56 3.26 -15.14
C ASP A 37 -10.69 4.39 -16.17
N GLU A 38 -11.03 5.60 -15.71
CA GLU A 38 -11.10 6.81 -16.55
C GLU A 38 -9.73 7.18 -17.14
N PHE A 39 -8.66 7.06 -16.34
CA PHE A 39 -7.30 7.34 -16.80
C PHE A 39 -6.88 6.38 -17.90
N LEU A 40 -7.09 5.07 -17.73
CA LEU A 40 -6.75 4.08 -18.75
C LEU A 40 -7.59 4.25 -20.03
N ALA A 41 -8.89 4.56 -19.89
CA ALA A 41 -9.76 4.81 -21.03
C ALA A 41 -9.28 6.00 -21.89
N SER A 42 -8.69 7.02 -21.26
CA SER A 42 -8.11 8.19 -21.95
C SER A 42 -6.66 7.98 -22.40
N HIS A 43 -5.97 6.95 -21.90
CA HIS A 43 -4.56 6.64 -22.20
C HIS A 43 -4.36 5.14 -22.47
N PRO A 44 -4.99 4.57 -23.51
CA PRO A 44 -4.98 3.12 -23.75
C PRO A 44 -3.57 2.55 -24.01
N ASP A 45 -2.66 3.37 -24.53
CA ASP A 45 -1.27 2.98 -24.83
C ASP A 45 -0.28 3.34 -23.70
N CYS A 46 -0.78 3.67 -22.50
CA CYS A 46 0.07 4.02 -21.37
C CYS A 46 1.03 2.87 -21.03
N HIS A 47 2.32 3.18 -20.86
CA HIS A 47 3.30 2.18 -20.44
C HIS A 47 2.89 1.57 -19.09
N PRO A 48 2.87 0.23 -18.92
CA PRO A 48 2.37 -0.41 -17.71
C PRO A 48 3.01 0.11 -16.41
N SER A 49 4.32 0.36 -16.41
CA SER A 49 5.00 0.93 -15.23
C SER A 49 4.52 2.35 -14.91
N LEU A 50 4.24 3.19 -15.91
CA LEU A 50 3.70 4.53 -15.70
C LEU A 50 2.24 4.49 -15.23
N LEU A 51 1.49 3.46 -15.63
CA LEU A 51 0.14 3.18 -15.15
C LEU A 51 0.16 2.74 -13.67
N LYS A 52 1.12 1.88 -13.28
CA LYS A 52 1.32 1.49 -11.87
C LYS A 52 1.70 2.70 -11.00
N ALA A 53 2.61 3.54 -11.50
CA ALA A 53 2.97 4.78 -10.82
C ALA A 53 1.76 5.73 -10.66
N ARG A 54 0.88 5.81 -11.65
CA ARG A 54 -0.36 6.60 -11.54
C ARG A 54 -1.29 6.04 -10.44
N LEU A 55 -1.41 4.71 -10.35
CA LEU A 55 -2.17 4.08 -9.27
C LEU A 55 -1.59 4.43 -7.89
N HIS A 56 -0.25 4.44 -7.74
CA HIS A 56 0.40 4.86 -6.52
C HIS A 56 0.08 6.32 -6.15
N GLU A 57 0.10 7.22 -7.14
CA GLU A 57 -0.25 8.64 -6.95
C GLU A 57 -1.71 8.82 -6.52
N GLU A 58 -2.66 8.15 -7.18
CA GLU A 58 -4.08 8.21 -6.80
C GLU A 58 -4.32 7.71 -5.37
N MET A 59 -3.66 6.61 -5.00
CA MET A 59 -3.73 6.10 -3.63
C MET A 59 -3.13 7.07 -2.64
N ALA A 60 -1.92 7.59 -2.91
CA ALA A 60 -1.22 8.52 -2.04
C ALA A 60 -1.98 9.84 -1.84
N GLU A 61 -2.69 10.34 -2.84
CA GLU A 61 -3.44 11.60 -2.73
C GLU A 61 -4.82 11.48 -2.11
N ARG A 62 -5.45 10.30 -2.14
CA ARG A 62 -6.86 10.17 -1.74
C ARG A 62 -7.08 9.45 -0.42
N PHE A 63 -6.12 8.66 0.07
CA PHE A 63 -6.34 7.88 1.29
C PHE A 63 -6.44 8.75 2.54
N GLU A 64 -7.27 8.32 3.50
CA GLU A 64 -7.29 8.90 4.83
C GLU A 64 -6.43 8.05 5.78
N PRO A 65 -5.35 8.60 6.37
CA PRO A 65 -4.51 7.85 7.29
C PRO A 65 -5.28 7.44 8.56
N VAL A 66 -5.11 6.18 8.96
CA VAL A 66 -5.61 5.66 10.23
C VAL A 66 -4.47 5.65 11.23
N ILE A 67 -4.65 6.43 12.30
CA ILE A 67 -3.67 6.56 13.40
C ILE A 67 -4.33 6.12 14.70
N PHE A 68 -3.71 5.15 15.37
CA PHE A 68 -4.05 4.80 16.75
C PHE A 68 -3.35 5.78 17.69
N ARG A 69 -4.13 6.61 18.38
CA ARG A 69 -3.60 7.77 19.14
C ARG A 69 -2.66 7.35 20.26
N HIS A 70 -2.85 6.15 20.80
CA HIS A 70 -2.03 5.61 21.89
C HIS A 70 -0.84 4.75 21.40
N SER A 71 -0.45 4.90 20.13
CA SER A 71 0.76 4.29 19.57
C SER A 71 1.59 5.34 18.83
N PRO A 72 2.93 5.33 18.94
CA PRO A 72 3.77 6.29 18.26
C PRO A 72 4.09 5.91 16.80
N PHE A 73 3.43 4.91 16.21
CA PHE A 73 3.73 4.42 14.86
C PHE A 73 2.64 4.80 13.85
N PHE A 74 3.01 4.88 12.57
CA PHE A 74 2.09 4.85 11.43
C PHE A 74 1.34 3.50 11.42
N PHE A 75 0.08 3.40 11.03
CA PHE A 75 -0.61 2.10 11.03
C PHE A 75 -1.21 1.72 9.70
N GLU A 76 -2.31 2.33 9.30
CA GLU A 76 -3.08 1.82 8.16
C GLU A 76 -3.44 2.97 7.22
N MET A 77 -3.35 2.72 5.92
CA MET A 77 -3.89 3.60 4.88
C MET A 77 -5.38 3.33 4.63
N GLY A 78 -5.93 2.23 5.16
CA GLY A 78 -7.32 1.83 4.98
C GLY A 78 -7.73 1.46 3.55
N LEU A 79 -6.78 1.34 2.61
CA LEU A 79 -7.08 1.02 1.20
C LEU A 79 -7.11 -0.49 0.89
N ARG A 80 -6.87 -1.33 1.90
CA ARG A 80 -6.92 -2.79 1.80
C ARG A 80 -7.68 -3.37 3.00
N TYR A 81 -8.03 -4.65 2.91
CA TYR A 81 -8.53 -5.38 4.07
C TYR A 81 -7.48 -5.34 5.17
N ALA A 82 -7.87 -4.97 6.39
CA ALA A 82 -6.93 -4.79 7.49
C ALA A 82 -6.25 -6.11 7.87
N GLU A 83 -5.06 -6.03 8.49
CA GLU A 83 -4.20 -7.19 8.84
C GLU A 83 -3.56 -7.94 7.65
N ASN A 84 -3.83 -7.49 6.43
CA ASN A 84 -3.31 -8.08 5.21
C ASN A 84 -1.91 -7.53 4.85
N TRP A 85 -1.08 -8.37 4.23
CA TRP A 85 0.26 -8.04 3.71
C TRP A 85 0.27 -7.62 2.23
N GLY A 86 -0.91 -7.40 1.64
CA GLY A 86 -1.06 -7.01 0.23
C GLY A 86 -1.81 -8.06 -0.58
N THR A 87 -2.19 -9.19 0.05
CA THR A 87 -2.96 -10.28 -0.55
C THR A 87 -4.20 -9.72 -1.25
N PRO A 88 -4.32 -9.88 -2.55
CA PRO A 88 -5.25 -9.06 -3.30
C PRO A 88 -6.74 -9.34 -3.07
N ASN A 89 -7.05 -10.60 -2.75
CA ASN A 89 -8.41 -11.11 -2.56
C ASN A 89 -8.69 -11.43 -1.08
N ALA A 90 -8.00 -10.77 -0.14
CA ALA A 90 -8.30 -10.94 1.28
C ALA A 90 -9.60 -10.20 1.64
N GLY A 91 -10.61 -10.96 2.06
CA GLY A 91 -11.88 -10.40 2.56
C GLY A 91 -12.89 -10.02 1.47
N ALA A 92 -13.91 -9.27 1.88
CA ALA A 92 -15.09 -8.99 1.05
C ALA A 92 -14.93 -7.85 0.01
N GLU A 93 -13.82 -7.11 0.04
CA GLU A 93 -13.60 -5.93 -0.82
C GLU A 93 -12.22 -5.96 -1.48
N ARG A 94 -12.15 -5.60 -2.76
CA ARG A 94 -10.93 -5.68 -3.57
C ARG A 94 -9.84 -4.74 -3.06
N HIS A 95 -8.61 -5.25 -2.99
CA HIS A 95 -7.43 -4.45 -2.67
C HIS A 95 -7.19 -3.38 -3.76
N VAL A 96 -7.03 -2.10 -3.40
CA VAL A 96 -6.90 -1.04 -4.43
C VAL A 96 -5.61 -1.18 -5.26
N GLY A 97 -4.48 -1.47 -4.61
CA GLY A 97 -3.20 -1.73 -5.30
C GLY A 97 -3.23 -2.90 -6.30
N ALA A 98 -4.24 -3.76 -6.22
CA ALA A 98 -4.40 -4.93 -7.08
C ALA A 98 -5.12 -4.64 -8.41
N TRP A 99 -5.53 -3.39 -8.65
CA TRP A 99 -6.35 -2.98 -9.78
C TRP A 99 -5.78 -3.44 -11.14
N MET A 100 -4.47 -3.27 -11.36
CA MET A 100 -3.81 -3.68 -12.61
C MET A 100 -3.88 -5.19 -12.83
N ARG A 101 -3.58 -5.98 -11.78
CA ARG A 101 -3.69 -7.44 -11.85
C ARG A 101 -5.12 -7.87 -12.14
N ASP A 102 -6.10 -7.35 -11.40
CA ASP A 102 -7.51 -7.71 -11.56
C ASP A 102 -8.02 -7.43 -12.98
N ARG A 103 -7.68 -6.27 -13.53
CA ARG A 103 -7.94 -5.90 -14.93
C ARG A 103 -7.34 -6.93 -15.88
N ARG A 104 -6.06 -7.25 -15.71
CA ARG A 104 -5.36 -8.20 -16.57
C ARG A 104 -5.99 -9.60 -16.52
N LEU A 105 -6.40 -10.04 -15.33
CA LEU A 105 -7.04 -11.34 -15.16
C LEU A 105 -8.43 -11.39 -15.82
N GLN A 106 -9.19 -10.29 -15.80
CA GLN A 106 -10.47 -10.20 -16.52
C GLN A 106 -10.29 -10.34 -18.03
N GLU A 107 -9.19 -9.85 -18.60
CA GLU A 107 -8.87 -10.02 -20.02
C GLU A 107 -8.41 -11.45 -20.36
N LEU A 108 -7.65 -12.09 -19.46
CA LEU A 108 -7.06 -13.40 -19.71
C LEU A 108 -8.05 -14.56 -19.53
N ARG A 109 -8.95 -14.49 -18.55
CA ARG A 109 -9.89 -15.60 -18.23
C ARG A 109 -10.70 -16.10 -19.43
N PRO A 110 -11.30 -15.25 -20.29
CA PRO A 110 -12.09 -15.73 -21.43
C PRO A 110 -11.26 -16.47 -22.49
N VAL A 111 -9.94 -16.22 -22.56
CA VAL A 111 -9.04 -16.81 -23.56
C VAL A 111 -8.18 -17.94 -23.00
N HIS A 112 -8.11 -18.07 -21.67
CA HIS A 112 -7.36 -19.11 -20.95
C HIS A 112 -8.25 -19.80 -19.89
N PRO A 113 -9.17 -20.69 -20.31
CA PRO A 113 -10.10 -21.38 -19.39
C PRO A 113 -9.38 -22.28 -18.37
N GLU A 114 -8.11 -22.63 -18.59
CA GLU A 114 -7.27 -23.35 -17.62
C GLU A 114 -7.13 -22.61 -16.28
N TYR A 115 -7.25 -21.28 -16.25
CA TYR A 115 -7.27 -20.52 -15.00
C TYR A 115 -8.47 -20.88 -14.12
N GLU A 116 -9.64 -21.17 -14.71
CA GLU A 116 -10.83 -21.61 -13.97
C GLU A 116 -10.63 -23.03 -13.40
N LEU A 117 -9.97 -23.91 -14.16
CA LEU A 117 -9.69 -25.29 -13.71
C LEU A 117 -8.75 -25.32 -12.51
N ILE A 118 -7.74 -24.43 -12.47
CA ILE A 118 -6.85 -24.28 -11.31
C ILE A 118 -7.65 -23.79 -10.09
N GLN A 119 -8.59 -22.85 -10.27
CA GLN A 119 -9.43 -22.34 -9.18
C GLN A 119 -10.35 -23.40 -8.56
N LEU A 120 -10.87 -24.36 -9.34
CA LEU A 120 -11.73 -25.44 -8.83
C LEU A 120 -11.05 -26.31 -7.75
N HIS A 121 -9.71 -26.38 -7.77
CA HIS A 121 -8.91 -27.11 -6.79
C HIS A 121 -8.20 -26.21 -5.77
N GLN A 122 -8.39 -24.89 -5.87
CA GLN A 122 -7.90 -23.90 -4.90
C GLN A 122 -8.93 -23.72 -3.78
N GLY A 123 -8.54 -24.03 -2.55
CA GLY A 123 -9.35 -23.67 -1.40
C GLY A 123 -8.88 -24.29 -0.09
N TYR A 124 -8.83 -23.45 0.95
CA TYR A 124 -8.73 -23.87 2.35
C TYR A 124 -9.93 -24.71 2.82
N ASN A 125 -11.06 -24.71 2.08
CA ASN A 125 -12.34 -25.35 2.44
C ASN A 125 -13.11 -25.89 1.21
N ALA A 126 -12.45 -26.36 0.14
CA ALA A 126 -13.19 -27.04 -0.93
C ALA A 126 -13.74 -28.38 -0.39
N ASP A 127 -14.98 -28.77 -0.70
CA ASP A 127 -15.53 -30.10 -0.34
C ASP A 127 -14.84 -31.26 -1.09
N SER A 128 -13.71 -30.98 -1.76
CA SER A 128 -12.91 -31.92 -2.52
C SER A 128 -11.85 -32.58 -1.62
N PRO A 129 -11.69 -33.91 -1.63
CA PRO A 129 -10.58 -34.58 -0.93
C PRO A 129 -9.21 -34.26 -1.54
N PHE A 130 -9.17 -33.63 -2.72
CA PHE A 130 -7.94 -33.17 -3.38
C PHE A 130 -7.91 -31.65 -3.35
N HIS A 131 -7.02 -31.11 -2.51
CA HIS A 131 -6.73 -29.68 -2.44
C HIS A 131 -5.35 -29.43 -3.02
N LEU A 132 -5.27 -28.46 -3.93
CA LEU A 132 -3.99 -27.88 -4.30
C LEU A 132 -3.79 -26.63 -3.45
N TRP A 133 -2.78 -26.64 -2.57
CA TRP A 133 -2.34 -25.39 -1.97
C TRP A 133 -1.70 -24.55 -3.06
N ASN A 134 -2.48 -23.60 -3.57
CA ASN A 134 -2.03 -22.64 -4.56
C ASN A 134 -2.59 -21.27 -4.17
N ILE A 135 -1.66 -20.34 -3.95
CA ILE A 135 -1.95 -18.96 -3.59
C ILE A 135 -2.03 -18.19 -4.91
N HIS A 136 -3.24 -17.76 -5.29
CA HIS A 136 -3.56 -16.99 -6.49
C HIS A 136 -3.28 -17.68 -7.84
N GLU A 137 -4.35 -18.06 -8.55
CA GLU A 137 -4.41 -18.23 -10.03
C GLU A 137 -3.23 -18.94 -10.74
N GLY A 138 -2.37 -19.70 -10.05
CA GLY A 138 -1.24 -20.43 -10.65
C GLY A 138 0.16 -19.87 -10.36
N PHE A 139 0.31 -18.63 -9.87
CA PHE A 139 1.62 -18.00 -9.68
C PHE A 139 1.72 -17.27 -8.33
N ASP A 140 2.70 -17.70 -7.55
CA ASP A 140 3.13 -16.96 -6.38
C ASP A 140 3.81 -15.64 -6.81
N CYS A 141 3.17 -14.54 -6.46
CA CYS A 141 3.64 -13.19 -6.76
C CYS A 141 4.12 -12.44 -5.49
N ASP A 142 4.07 -13.07 -4.31
CA ASP A 142 4.04 -12.37 -3.01
C ASP A 142 5.18 -12.73 -2.03
N HIS A 143 6.37 -13.09 -2.52
CA HIS A 143 7.52 -13.44 -1.67
C HIS A 143 8.75 -12.59 -1.94
N HIS A 144 8.57 -11.28 -1.98
CA HIS A 144 9.66 -10.31 -2.09
C HIS A 144 9.65 -9.35 -0.91
N CYS A 145 10.83 -8.82 -0.59
CA CYS A 145 10.99 -7.80 0.43
C CYS A 145 11.63 -6.57 -0.19
N LEU A 146 11.36 -5.39 0.40
CA LEU A 146 12.06 -4.18 0.01
C LEU A 146 13.54 -4.30 0.36
N GLY A 147 14.38 -3.58 -0.38
CA GLY A 147 15.80 -3.41 -0.05
C GLY A 147 15.99 -2.56 1.21
N TYR A 148 15.57 -3.06 2.37
CA TYR A 148 15.51 -2.32 3.64
C TYR A 148 16.86 -1.72 4.02
N THR A 149 17.96 -2.46 3.84
CA THR A 149 19.32 -1.96 4.13
C THR A 149 19.59 -0.67 3.38
N HIS A 150 19.42 -0.68 2.06
CA HIS A 150 19.67 0.50 1.22
C HIS A 150 18.73 1.66 1.59
N LEU A 151 17.43 1.38 1.75
CA LEU A 151 16.46 2.39 2.17
C LEU A 151 16.81 3.03 3.53
N LEU A 152 17.30 2.24 4.49
CA LEU A 152 17.74 2.76 5.79
C LEU A 152 19.06 3.56 5.68
N GLU A 153 19.92 3.23 4.73
CA GLU A 153 21.22 3.90 4.53
C GLU A 153 21.07 5.24 3.81
N VAL A 154 20.20 5.33 2.79
CA VAL A 154 20.11 6.50 1.92
C VAL A 154 18.76 7.24 1.96
N GLY A 155 17.71 6.62 2.51
CA GLY A 155 16.35 7.16 2.45
C GLY A 155 15.79 7.19 1.02
N VAL A 156 14.52 7.57 0.87
CA VAL A 156 13.88 7.68 -0.44
C VAL A 156 14.50 8.81 -1.28
N ASN A 157 14.99 9.89 -0.66
CA ASN A 157 15.69 10.96 -1.37
C ASN A 157 17.01 10.48 -2.00
N GLY A 158 17.74 9.60 -1.32
CA GLY A 158 18.92 8.96 -1.89
C GLY A 158 18.59 8.09 -3.11
N ILE A 159 17.53 7.29 -3.02
CA ILE A 159 17.05 6.50 -4.16
C ILE A 159 16.60 7.40 -5.33
N LEU A 160 15.92 8.52 -5.05
CA LEU A 160 15.55 9.48 -6.08
C LEU A 160 16.78 10.07 -6.80
N ALA A 161 17.84 10.40 -6.05
CA ALA A 161 19.10 10.87 -6.63
C ALA A 161 19.76 9.78 -7.52
N GLU A 162 19.77 8.53 -7.08
CA GLU A 162 20.27 7.40 -7.87
C GLU A 162 19.48 7.19 -9.18
N ILE A 163 18.15 7.37 -9.12
CA ILE A 163 17.29 7.32 -10.31
C ILE A 163 17.64 8.46 -11.27
N GLU A 164 17.82 9.68 -10.76
CA GLU A 164 18.21 10.85 -11.57
C GLU A 164 19.57 10.63 -12.25
N GLU A 165 20.57 10.15 -11.51
CA GLU A 165 21.87 9.78 -12.07
C GLU A 165 21.76 8.70 -13.16
N ARG A 166 20.86 7.72 -12.96
CA ARG A 166 20.61 6.68 -13.95
C ARG A 166 19.88 7.21 -15.18
N GLN A 167 18.98 8.17 -15.03
CA GLN A 167 18.25 8.84 -16.13
C GLN A 167 19.18 9.68 -17.01
N ALA A 168 20.27 10.23 -16.45
CA ALA A 168 21.27 10.98 -17.21
C ALA A 168 22.09 10.12 -18.20
N ARG A 169 21.98 8.79 -18.13
CA ARG A 169 22.66 7.84 -19.03
C ARG A 169 21.73 7.44 -20.19
N PRO A 170 22.27 7.03 -21.35
CA PRO A 170 21.45 6.54 -22.46
C PRO A 170 20.45 5.46 -22.02
N CYS A 171 19.18 5.67 -22.40
CA CYS A 171 18.07 4.79 -22.08
C CYS A 171 17.28 4.45 -23.34
N THR A 172 16.78 3.22 -23.42
CA THR A 172 15.67 2.91 -24.34
C THR A 172 14.38 3.58 -23.84
N PRO A 173 13.36 3.78 -24.70
CA PRO A 173 12.07 4.30 -24.26
C PRO A 173 11.46 3.51 -23.08
N HIS A 174 11.58 2.17 -23.09
CA HIS A 174 11.14 1.32 -21.98
C HIS A 174 11.92 1.57 -20.68
N GLN A 175 13.25 1.72 -20.77
CA GLN A 175 14.06 2.04 -19.59
C GLN A 175 13.71 3.41 -19.02
N ALA A 176 13.50 4.41 -19.87
CA ALA A 176 13.10 5.74 -19.45
C ALA A 176 11.74 5.73 -18.75
N ALA A 177 10.75 5.02 -19.30
CA ALA A 177 9.43 4.87 -18.69
C ALA A 177 9.49 4.16 -17.32
N ASN A 178 10.33 3.13 -17.18
CA ASN A 178 10.53 2.43 -15.92
C ASN A 178 11.17 3.34 -14.86
N LEU A 179 12.21 4.08 -15.20
CA LEU A 179 12.88 5.00 -14.27
C LEU A 179 11.94 6.12 -13.83
N GLU A 180 11.15 6.66 -14.76
CA GLU A 180 10.15 7.68 -14.43
C GLU A 180 9.05 7.11 -13.50
N ALA A 181 8.57 5.90 -13.78
CA ALA A 181 7.62 5.22 -12.91
C ALA A 181 8.18 4.97 -11.49
N MET A 182 9.46 4.59 -11.38
CA MET A 182 10.14 4.41 -10.10
C MET A 182 10.22 5.75 -9.34
N ALA A 183 10.61 6.84 -10.00
CA ALA A 183 10.69 8.16 -9.40
C ALA A 183 9.32 8.66 -8.91
N ARG A 184 8.28 8.48 -9.72
CA ARG A 184 6.89 8.82 -9.36
C ARG A 184 6.39 8.00 -8.17
N SER A 185 6.68 6.70 -8.14
CA SER A 185 6.32 5.83 -7.01
C SER A 185 7.05 6.19 -5.72
N CYS A 186 8.33 6.57 -5.81
CA CYS A 186 9.09 7.10 -4.68
C CYS A 186 8.46 8.39 -4.14
N ARG A 187 8.07 9.32 -5.03
CA ARG A 187 7.36 10.56 -4.63
C ARG A 187 6.00 10.28 -4.00
N ALA A 188 5.24 9.31 -4.52
CA ALA A 188 3.99 8.86 -3.90
C ALA A 188 4.22 8.32 -2.49
N MET A 189 5.29 7.55 -2.26
CA MET A 189 5.67 7.09 -0.91
C MET A 189 6.01 8.25 0.04
N LEU A 190 6.72 9.28 -0.43
CA LEU A 190 6.96 10.50 0.35
C LEU A 190 5.65 11.21 0.72
N ARG A 191 4.74 11.32 -0.24
CA ARG A 191 3.42 11.91 -0.03
C ARG A 191 2.58 11.15 1.00
N VAL A 192 2.66 9.82 1.01
CA VAL A 192 2.00 9.00 2.05
C VAL A 192 2.53 9.36 3.44
N ALA A 193 3.85 9.47 3.61
CA ALA A 193 4.44 9.87 4.89
C ALA A 193 4.01 11.28 5.32
N GLU A 194 4.02 12.23 4.38
CA GLU A 194 3.55 13.60 4.62
C GLU A 194 2.11 13.61 5.15
N ARG A 195 1.19 12.88 4.51
CA ARG A 195 -0.21 12.80 4.93
C ARG A 195 -0.39 12.18 6.32
N PHE A 196 0.39 11.16 6.67
CA PHE A 196 0.40 10.67 8.04
C PHE A 196 0.85 11.76 9.03
N GLY A 197 1.84 12.56 8.66
CA GLY A 197 2.30 13.70 9.47
C GLY A 197 1.23 14.79 9.61
N GLU A 198 0.55 15.15 8.53
CA GLU A 198 -0.58 16.09 8.51
C GLU A 198 -1.69 15.59 9.44
N ARG A 199 -2.12 14.33 9.26
CA ARG A 199 -3.18 13.72 10.07
C ARG A 199 -2.83 13.65 11.55
N ALA A 200 -1.57 13.35 11.88
CA ALA A 200 -1.12 13.36 13.27
C ALA A 200 -1.21 14.77 13.90
N ARG A 201 -0.89 15.83 13.15
CA ARG A 201 -1.01 17.22 13.62
C ARG A 201 -2.47 17.63 13.81
N GLU A 202 -3.37 17.22 12.91
CA GLU A 202 -4.81 17.45 13.06
C GLU A 202 -5.34 16.80 14.34
N LEU A 203 -5.06 15.52 14.55
CA LEU A 203 -5.49 14.79 15.75
C LEU A 203 -4.89 15.41 17.03
N LEU A 204 -3.65 15.90 16.96
CA LEU A 204 -2.96 16.53 18.09
C LEU A 204 -3.61 17.86 18.53
N ALA A 205 -4.29 18.57 17.61
CA ALA A 205 -4.92 19.85 17.91
C ALA A 205 -6.10 19.72 18.89
N GLU A 206 -6.80 18.58 18.86
CA GLU A 206 -7.98 18.31 19.68
C GLU A 206 -7.70 17.33 20.83
N GLU A 207 -6.52 16.68 20.84
CA GLU A 207 -6.18 15.68 21.84
C GLU A 207 -5.79 16.29 23.19
N THR A 208 -6.35 15.76 24.27
CA THR A 208 -6.12 16.23 25.64
C THR A 208 -5.35 15.22 26.50
N ASP A 209 -5.38 13.93 26.13
CA ASP A 209 -4.65 12.89 26.85
C ASP A 209 -3.14 13.04 26.66
N PRO A 210 -2.35 13.23 27.74
CA PRO A 210 -0.91 13.50 27.62
C PRO A 210 -0.13 12.40 26.90
N HIS A 211 -0.55 11.14 27.03
CA HIS A 211 0.14 10.02 26.40
C HIS A 211 -0.15 9.97 24.91
N ALA A 212 -1.41 10.14 24.51
CA ALA A 212 -1.82 10.25 23.12
C ALA A 212 -1.15 11.45 22.43
N ARG A 213 -1.11 12.62 23.09
CA ARG A 213 -0.40 13.80 22.58
C ARG A 213 1.07 13.52 22.30
N ALA A 214 1.76 12.81 23.21
CA ALA A 214 3.16 12.44 23.03
C ALA A 214 3.35 11.48 21.84
N CYS A 215 2.46 10.51 21.65
CA CYS A 215 2.50 9.59 20.52
C CYS A 215 2.27 10.32 19.18
N LEU A 216 1.22 11.14 19.10
CA LEU A 216 0.87 11.92 17.90
C LEU A 216 1.98 12.92 17.52
N THR A 217 2.56 13.61 18.51
CA THR A 217 3.72 14.49 18.28
C THR A 217 4.86 13.71 17.65
N ARG A 218 5.13 12.51 18.17
CA ARG A 218 6.20 11.66 17.65
C ARG A 218 5.96 11.25 16.20
N ILE A 219 4.73 10.88 15.84
CA ILE A 219 4.35 10.57 14.45
C ILE A 219 4.57 11.80 13.56
N ALA A 220 4.06 12.96 13.96
CA ALA A 220 4.14 14.20 13.18
C ALA A 220 5.58 14.66 12.91
N GLU A 221 6.48 14.49 13.90
CA GLU A 221 7.91 14.79 13.75
C GLU A 221 8.61 13.75 12.86
N THR A 222 8.32 12.46 13.07
CA THR A 222 8.96 11.36 12.33
C THR A 222 8.59 11.37 10.86
N ALA A 223 7.33 11.68 10.54
CA ALA A 223 6.81 11.79 9.18
C ALA A 223 7.57 12.82 8.34
N GLY A 224 8.10 13.87 8.97
CA GLY A 224 8.90 14.90 8.29
C GLY A 224 10.32 14.47 7.94
N ARG A 225 10.77 13.30 8.42
CA ARG A 225 12.11 12.76 8.17
C ARG A 225 12.07 11.43 7.44
N ILE A 226 11.20 10.52 7.86
CA ILE A 226 11.14 9.13 7.41
C ILE A 226 9.90 8.96 6.55
N PRO A 227 9.99 8.33 5.35
CA PRO A 227 11.12 7.59 4.79
C PRO A 227 12.05 8.43 3.91
N ALA A 228 11.83 9.75 3.82
CA ALA A 228 12.59 10.63 2.93
C ALA A 228 14.10 10.49 3.12
N GLU A 229 14.50 10.29 4.37
CA GLU A 229 15.89 10.37 4.78
C GLU A 229 16.25 9.24 5.75
N PRO A 230 17.56 8.94 5.92
CA PRO A 230 18.02 7.93 6.87
C PRO A 230 17.55 8.21 8.31
N PRO A 231 17.12 7.18 9.06
CA PRO A 231 16.75 7.31 10.46
C PRO A 231 17.99 7.61 11.32
N ARG A 232 17.82 8.52 12.28
CA ARG A 232 18.87 8.96 13.22
C ARG A 232 18.73 8.33 14.60
N THR A 233 17.58 7.72 14.87
CA THR A 233 17.29 7.07 16.15
C THR A 233 16.75 5.67 15.92
N PHE A 234 16.89 4.81 16.92
CA PHE A 234 16.32 3.45 16.88
C PHE A 234 14.81 3.47 16.62
N TYR A 235 14.10 4.43 17.23
CA TYR A 235 12.67 4.59 17.02
C TYR A 235 12.34 5.02 15.58
N GLU A 236 13.07 5.98 15.00
CA GLU A 236 12.89 6.37 13.59
C GLU A 236 13.11 5.16 12.66
N GLY A 237 14.10 4.31 12.96
CA GLY A 237 14.34 3.08 12.20
C GLY A 237 13.19 2.07 12.31
N LEU A 238 12.66 1.82 13.51
CA LEU A 238 11.47 0.97 13.67
C LEU A 238 10.24 1.56 12.98
N ALA A 239 10.05 2.89 13.08
CA ALA A 239 8.95 3.57 12.42
C ALA A 239 9.06 3.50 10.90
N MET A 240 10.28 3.58 10.35
CA MET A 240 10.55 3.35 8.92
C MET A 240 10.16 1.95 8.49
N LEU A 241 10.61 0.92 9.21
CA LEU A 241 10.30 -0.48 8.86
C LEU A 241 8.79 -0.73 8.85
N TRP A 242 8.09 -0.22 9.85
CA TRP A 242 6.66 -0.37 9.97
C TRP A 242 5.90 0.39 8.86
N PHE A 243 6.31 1.64 8.59
CA PHE A 243 5.81 2.43 7.47
C PHE A 243 6.01 1.72 6.12
N LEU A 244 7.21 1.20 5.87
CA LEU A 244 7.54 0.51 4.62
C LEU A 244 6.72 -0.76 4.44
N ARG A 245 6.45 -1.51 5.51
CA ARG A 245 5.51 -2.65 5.47
C ARG A 245 4.11 -2.20 5.05
N GLU A 246 3.60 -1.12 5.62
CA GLU A 246 2.27 -0.59 5.33
C GLU A 246 2.14 -0.12 3.88
N VAL A 247 3.12 0.66 3.43
CA VAL A 247 3.15 1.20 2.07
C VAL A 247 3.35 0.10 1.04
N ALA A 248 4.28 -0.83 1.25
CA ALA A 248 4.49 -1.93 0.32
C ALA A 248 3.22 -2.78 0.17
N ALA A 249 2.61 -3.17 1.30
CA ALA A 249 1.38 -3.94 1.28
C ALA A 249 0.26 -3.22 0.52
N THR A 250 0.11 -1.90 0.69
CA THR A 250 -0.98 -1.12 0.07
C THR A 250 -0.74 -0.73 -1.38
N LEU A 251 0.47 -0.29 -1.71
CA LEU A 251 0.76 0.21 -3.06
C LEU A 251 0.94 -0.94 -4.05
N GLU A 252 1.63 -2.01 -3.64
CA GLU A 252 1.91 -3.14 -4.52
C GLU A 252 0.65 -3.97 -4.79
N GLY A 253 -0.11 -4.37 -3.76
CA GLY A 253 -1.34 -5.17 -3.93
C GLY A 253 -1.18 -6.43 -4.80
N VAL A 254 0.07 -6.91 -4.86
CA VAL A 254 0.67 -7.98 -5.67
C VAL A 254 0.29 -7.97 -7.15
N GLY A 255 0.73 -6.89 -7.82
CA GLY A 255 0.78 -6.68 -9.27
C GLY A 255 0.92 -5.21 -9.61
#